data_AF-A0AAW9B3E1-F1
#
_entry.id   AF-A0AAW9B3E1-F1
#
_cell.length_a   1.000
_cell.length_b   1.000
_cell.length_c   1.000
_cell.angle_alpha   90.00
_cell.angle_beta   90.00
_cell.angle_gamma   90.00
#
_symmetry.space_group_name_H-M   'P 1'
#
loop_
_entity.id
_entity.type
_entity.pdbx_description
1 polymer ?
#
loop_
_entity_poly.entity_id
_entity_poly.type
_entity_poly.pdbx_seq_one_letter_code
_entity_poly.pdbx_strand_id
1 'polypeptide(L)' 'MKLENKPKFPISVTFLEDGEVWVLDNINELGSNLEWFDSSDPEEEALVKDAENRDVVLVVEKLEVKEFKLA' A
#
# COMPACT_ATOMS: atom_id res chain seq x y z
N MET A 1 -28.07 4.37 3.11
CA MET A 1 -27.04 3.49 2.51
C MET A 1 -25.69 4.08 2.89
N LYS A 2 -24.89 3.41 3.73
CA LYS A 2 -23.51 3.85 3.95
C LYS A 2 -22.78 3.53 2.64
N LEU A 3 -22.41 4.54 1.85
CA LEU A 3 -21.39 4.33 0.83
C LEU A 3 -20.21 3.70 1.57
N GLU A 4 -19.83 2.50 1.19
CA GLU A 4 -18.65 1.85 1.73
C GLU A 4 -17.50 2.82 1.49
N ASN A 5 -16.95 3.38 2.57
CA ASN A 5 -15.93 4.42 2.54
C ASN A 5 -14.56 3.82 2.18
N LYS A 6 -14.55 2.99 1.14
CA LYS A 6 -13.38 2.28 0.63
C LYS A 6 -12.59 3.23 -0.27
N PRO A 7 -11.25 3.17 -0.23
CA PRO A 7 -10.40 3.83 -1.21
C PRO A 7 -10.78 3.40 -2.63
N LYS A 8 -10.72 4.34 -3.58
CA LYS A 8 -10.95 4.06 -5.00
C LYS A 8 -9.62 3.93 -5.73
N PHE A 9 -9.47 2.88 -6.52
CA PHE A 9 -8.33 2.74 -7.41
C PHE A 9 -8.40 3.73 -8.59
N PRO A 10 -7.24 4.14 -9.15
CA PRO A 10 -5.89 3.78 -8.70
C PRO A 10 -5.52 4.40 -7.35
N ILE A 11 -4.59 3.74 -6.63
CA ILE A 11 -3.94 4.29 -5.43
C ILE A 11 -2.58 4.85 -5.85
N SER A 12 -2.32 6.10 -5.50
CA SER A 12 -1.01 6.73 -5.68
C SER A 12 -0.23 6.74 -4.38
N VAL A 13 1.01 6.26 -4.42
CA VAL A 13 1.99 6.34 -3.32
C VAL A 13 3.11 7.28 -3.75
N THR A 14 3.29 8.38 -3.03
CA THR A 14 4.43 9.29 -3.21
C THR A 14 5.44 9.03 -2.11
N PHE A 15 6.63 8.56 -2.47
CA PHE A 15 7.75 8.40 -1.55
C PHE A 15 8.44 9.76 -1.41
N LEU A 16 8.57 10.25 -0.17
CA LEU A 16 9.11 11.58 0.10
C LEU A 16 10.65 11.59 0.14
N GLU A 17 11.26 10.43 0.33
CA GLU A 17 12.72 10.26 0.36
C GLU A 17 13.37 10.67 -0.97
N ASP A 18 12.74 10.32 -2.10
CA ASP A 18 13.25 10.56 -3.46
C ASP A 18 12.25 11.24 -4.41
N GLY A 19 10.99 11.42 -3.97
CA GLY A 19 9.92 12.01 -4.76
C GLY A 19 9.31 11.05 -5.80
N GLU A 20 9.64 9.76 -5.74
CA GLU A 20 9.06 8.77 -6.65
C GLU A 20 7.55 8.62 -6.42
N VAL A 21 6.79 8.46 -7.51
CA VAL A 21 5.34 8.29 -7.45
C VAL A 21 4.94 7.00 -8.15
N TRP A 22 4.37 6.08 -7.38
CA TRP A 22 3.80 4.84 -7.88
C TRP A 22 2.30 4.95 -7.97
N VAL A 23 1.73 4.48 -9.08
CA VAL A 23 0.28 4.43 -9.32
C VAL A 23 -0.10 2.98 -9.53
N LEU A 24 -0.92 2.44 -8.62
CA LEU A 24 -1.23 1.03 -8.52
C LEU A 24 -2.74 0.86 -8.73
N ASP A 25 -3.12 0.10 -9.76
CA ASP A 25 -4.49 0.07 -10.28
C ASP A 25 -5.42 -0.91 -9.56
N ASN A 26 -4.86 -1.81 -8.74
CA ASN A 26 -5.63 -2.84 -8.07
C ASN A 26 -4.90 -3.43 -6.83
N ILE A 27 -5.62 -4.24 -6.06
CA ILE A 27 -5.12 -4.89 -4.85
C ILE A 27 -3.90 -5.78 -5.11
N ASN A 28 -3.83 -6.46 -6.27
CA ASN A 28 -2.71 -7.37 -6.55
C ASN A 28 -1.41 -6.59 -6.76
N GLU A 29 -1.49 -5.42 -7.41
CA GLU A 29 -0.34 -4.53 -7.59
C GLU A 29 0.14 -3.95 -6.26
N LEU A 30 -0.78 -3.52 -5.38
CA LEU A 30 -0.42 -3.11 -4.02
C LEU A 30 0.34 -4.22 -3.30
N GLY A 31 -0.23 -5.42 -3.24
CA GLY A 31 0.34 -6.55 -2.50
C GLY A 31 1.60 -7.18 -3.12
N SER A 32 1.97 -6.82 -4.35
CA SER A 32 3.16 -7.38 -5.02
C SER A 32 4.30 -6.37 -5.17
N ASN A 33 3.98 -5.07 -5.27
CA ASN A 33 5.00 -4.02 -5.38
C ASN A 33 5.38 -3.45 -4.01
N LEU A 34 4.45 -3.40 -3.07
CA LEU A 34 4.64 -2.79 -1.74
C LEU A 34 4.71 -3.86 -0.64
N GLU A 35 5.32 -5.01 -0.92
CA GLU A 35 5.51 -6.05 0.09
C GLU A 35 6.28 -5.43 1.26
N TRP A 36 5.63 -5.28 2.42
CA TRP A 36 6.14 -4.66 3.67
C TRP A 36 5.98 -3.16 3.86
N PHE A 37 5.15 -2.51 3.07
CA PHE A 37 4.89 -1.08 3.20
C PHE A 37 3.84 -0.75 4.28
N ASP A 38 4.12 0.26 5.10
CA ASP A 38 3.20 0.84 6.08
C ASP A 38 3.25 2.38 6.03
N SER A 39 2.25 3.00 5.40
CA SER A 39 2.15 4.47 5.32
C SER A 39 1.92 5.16 6.67
N SER A 40 1.75 4.42 7.75
CA SER A 40 1.62 4.95 9.11
C SER A 40 2.91 4.84 9.94
N ASP A 41 3.93 4.15 9.41
CA ASP A 41 5.24 4.11 10.02
C ASP A 41 5.92 5.49 9.90
N PRO A 42 6.30 6.14 11.02
CA PRO A 42 6.99 7.43 10.97
C PRO A 42 8.37 7.38 10.33
N GLU A 43 8.98 6.20 10.19
CA GLU A 43 10.25 6.01 9.47
C GLU A 43 10.02 5.89 7.95
N GLU A 44 8.81 5.55 7.51
CA GLU A 44 8.44 5.43 6.10
C GLU A 44 7.78 6.73 5.63
N GLU A 45 8.59 7.67 5.12
CA GLU A 45 8.11 8.96 4.66
C GLU A 45 7.35 8.81 3.32
N ALA A 46 6.05 8.49 3.37
CA ALA A 46 5.20 8.34 2.19
C ALA A 46 3.82 9.00 2.33
N LEU A 47 3.27 9.47 1.21
CA LEU A 47 1.90 9.98 1.10
C LEU A 47 1.08 9.06 0.20
N VAL A 48 -0.06 8.59 0.69
CA VAL A 48 -0.94 7.70 -0.07
C VAL A 48 -2.29 8.38 -0.32
N LYS A 49 -2.70 8.39 -1.59
CA LYS A 49 -3.99 8.95 -2.02
C LYS A 49 -4.74 8.00 -2.93
N ASP A 50 -6.06 8.10 -2.90
CA ASP A 50 -6.93 7.38 -3.80
C ASP A 50 -7.26 8.19 -5.08
N ALA A 51 -8.01 7.59 -6.00
CA ALA A 51 -8.41 8.22 -7.26
C ALA A 51 -9.25 9.51 -7.11
N GLU A 52 -9.82 9.76 -5.94
CA GLU A 52 -10.56 10.98 -5.62
C GLU A 52 -9.68 11.97 -4.81
N ASN A 53 -8.37 11.75 -4.79
CA ASN A 53 -7.37 12.56 -4.08
C ASN A 53 -7.60 12.61 -2.56
N ARG A 54 -8.26 11.59 -1.99
CA ARG A 54 -8.48 11.43 -0.56
C ARG A 54 -7.27 10.75 0.08
N ASP A 55 -6.90 11.16 1.28
CA ASP A 55 -5.82 10.51 2.03
C ASP A 55 -6.21 9.08 2.43
N VAL A 56 -5.27 8.16 2.27
CA VAL A 56 -5.44 6.73 2.55
C VAL A 56 -4.35 6.30 3.52
N VAL A 57 -4.72 5.49 4.51
CA VAL A 57 -3.76 4.71 5.29
C VAL A 57 -3.65 3.35 4.61
N LEU A 58 -2.44 3.01 4.13
CA LEU A 58 -2.16 1.77 3.43
C LEU A 58 -1.09 0.99 4.19
N VAL A 59 -1.47 -0.23 4.60
CA VAL A 59 -0.57 -1.18 5.25
C VAL A 59 -0.61 -2.47 4.44
N VAL A 60 0.56 -2.95 4.02
CA VAL A 60 0.74 -4.14 3.20
C VAL A 60 1.70 -5.08 3.92
N GLU A 61 1.13 -6.11 4.54
CA GLU A 61 1.89 -7.19 5.16
C GLU A 61 1.76 -8.46 4.32
N LYS A 62 2.90 -9.09 3.98
CA LYS A 62 2.89 -10.37 3.25
C LYS A 62 3.93 -11.33 3.82
N LEU A 63 3.52 -12.06 4.86
CA LEU A 63 4.30 -13.13 5.48
C LEU A 63 3.70 -14.50 5.14
N GLU A 64 4.41 -15.32 4.36
CA GLU A 64 4.04 -16.73 4.17
C GLU A 64 5.28 -17.65 4.22
N VAL A 65 5.37 -18.47 5.26
CA VAL A 65 6.33 -19.57 5.34
C VAL A 65 5.64 -20.85 4.88
N LYS A 66 5.94 -21.32 3.65
CA LYS A 66 5.25 -22.47 3.04
C LYS A 66 5.73 -23.83 3.54
N GLU A 67 7.01 -23.95 3.87
CA GLU A 67 7.58 -25.18 4.41
C GLU A 67 8.75 -24.83 5.33
N PHE A 68 8.75 -25.39 6.53
CA PHE A 68 9.85 -25.26 7.49
C PHE A 68 10.02 -26.58 8.22
N LYS A 69 10.93 -27.42 7.73
CA LYS A 69 11.18 -28.78 8.27
C LYS A 69 12.66 -29.12 8.27
N LEU A 70 13.04 -29.99 9.20
CA LEU A 70 14.36 -30.64 9.24
C LEU A 70 14.45 -31.73 8.16
N ALA A 71 15.67 -32.01 7.71
CA ALA A 71 15.96 -33.06 6.73
C ALA A 71 15.66 -34.47 7.25
#